data_AF-A0A939GCH5-F1
#
_entry.id   AF-A0A939GCH5-F1
#
_cell.length_a   1.000
_cell.length_b   1.000
_cell.length_c   1.000
_cell.angle_alpha   90.00
_cell.angle_beta   90.00
_cell.angle_gamma   90.00
#
_symmetry.space_group_name_H-M   'P 1'
#
loop_
_entity.id
_entity.type
_entity.pdbx_description
1 polymer ?
#
loop_
_entity_poly.entity_id
_entity_poly.type
_entity_poly.pdbx_seq_one_letter_code
_entity_poly.pdbx_strand_id
1 'polypeptide(L)'
;MTYISSQPELSTDWNDICFPVEPVLLSDLLPDYDIIATDRQKLIVGHPTGGRKTLFGIQSADYTIIPNSAIREVVDELIADYQLLIKHTNTGEFSISIILPTSVSVGSEQLQRSLTITNSYNGKTPFGIQGQSLTALLDPLTHLGSSVYRNVCQNGLLGWADAFTDLPTYQTWLGQGAKGPQKMSATKASPIPLRPQRATADIRKLHQSAITIPLFQQQLRELLADHLTTGITLTASVYDHFQQTNMTGSHEHVLRELPVPVQLIKQARERLRLEERMLNSPPSCWLLYNAVNYALFTARSSLTLNDRYRLDERVFHHLAAQAYA
;
A
#
# COMPACT_ATOMS: atom_id res chain seq x y z
N MET A 1 4.80 -6.90 25.92
CA MET A 1 5.21 -6.07 24.77
C MET A 1 4.33 -4.84 24.73
N THR A 2 4.87 -3.67 24.98
CA THR A 2 4.16 -2.40 24.83
C THR A 2 3.93 -2.20 23.33
N TYR A 3 2.72 -2.43 22.85
CA TYR A 3 2.34 -2.02 21.49
C TYR A 3 2.42 -0.50 21.47
N ILE A 4 3.50 0.05 20.93
CA ILE A 4 3.60 1.49 20.71
C ILE A 4 2.55 1.80 19.64
N SER A 5 1.42 2.35 20.06
CA SER A 5 0.45 2.90 19.13
C SER A 5 1.09 4.08 18.42
N SER A 6 1.39 3.93 17.14
CA SER A 6 1.92 4.99 16.30
C SER A 6 0.77 5.65 15.56
N GLN A 7 0.78 6.98 15.58
CA GLN A 7 0.01 7.76 14.62
C GLN A 7 0.95 8.01 13.43
N PRO A 8 0.54 7.69 12.19
CA PRO A 8 1.34 8.05 11.04
C PRO A 8 1.52 9.58 10.97
N GLU A 9 2.77 10.01 10.83
CA GLU A 9 3.15 11.38 10.55
C GLU A 9 3.12 11.61 9.04
N LEU A 10 2.83 12.85 8.65
CA LEU A 10 2.74 13.26 7.25
C LEU A 10 3.96 14.09 6.87
N SER A 11 4.54 13.77 5.72
CA SER A 11 5.61 14.55 5.09
C SER A 11 5.34 14.70 3.59
N THR A 12 5.92 15.74 3.01
CA THR A 12 5.93 15.99 1.55
C THR A 12 7.36 16.13 1.01
N ASP A 13 8.37 15.80 1.83
CA ASP A 13 9.79 15.90 1.47
C ASP A 13 10.49 14.55 1.69
N TRP A 14 11.24 14.11 0.69
CA TRP A 14 12.10 12.92 0.79
C TRP A 14 13.12 13.04 1.92
N ASN A 15 13.61 14.24 2.23
CA ASN A 15 14.63 14.44 3.26
C ASN A 15 14.19 13.98 4.66
N ASP A 16 12.88 13.91 4.91
CA ASP A 16 12.33 13.44 6.17
C ASP A 16 12.45 11.92 6.34
N ILE A 17 12.58 11.16 5.24
CA ILE A 17 12.63 9.68 5.26
C ILE A 17 13.88 9.08 4.60
N CYS A 18 14.64 9.87 3.85
CA CYS A 18 15.90 9.49 3.20
C CYS A 18 17.11 9.77 4.10
N PHE A 19 17.01 9.39 5.37
CA PHE A 19 18.14 9.44 6.30
C PHE A 19 19.04 8.20 6.17
N PRO A 20 20.33 8.30 6.56
CA PRO A 20 21.24 7.15 6.51
C PRO A 20 20.72 5.97 7.33
N VAL A 21 20.69 4.79 6.71
CA VAL A 21 20.33 3.52 7.35
C VAL A 21 21.32 2.45 6.93
N GLU A 22 21.78 1.66 7.90
CA GLU A 22 22.80 0.64 7.69
C GLU A 22 22.51 -0.62 8.51
N PRO A 23 22.83 -1.81 7.98
CA PRO A 23 22.91 -3.02 8.77
C PRO A 23 24.23 -3.05 9.56
N VAL A 24 24.16 -3.18 10.88
CA VAL A 24 25.31 -3.34 11.78
C VAL A 24 25.27 -4.73 12.39
N LEU A 25 26.40 -5.44 12.48
CA LEU A 25 26.41 -6.73 13.15
C LEU A 25 26.16 -6.54 14.66
N LEU A 26 25.34 -7.41 15.24
CA LEU A 26 25.05 -7.39 16.68
C LEU A 26 26.34 -7.58 17.49
N SER A 27 27.29 -8.38 17.00
CA SER A 27 28.61 -8.60 17.59
C SER A 27 29.42 -7.31 17.74
N ASP A 28 29.30 -6.40 16.78
CA ASP A 28 30.08 -5.17 16.77
C ASP A 28 29.57 -4.18 17.84
N LEU A 29 28.29 -4.29 18.23
CA LEU A 29 27.71 -3.47 19.30
C LEU A 29 27.82 -4.11 20.69
N LEU A 30 28.06 -5.42 20.77
CA LEU A 30 28.16 -6.17 22.02
C LEU A 30 29.48 -6.97 22.06
N PRO A 31 30.64 -6.30 21.97
CA PRO A 31 31.94 -6.98 21.79
C PRO A 31 32.33 -7.87 22.98
N ASP A 32 31.79 -7.61 24.17
CA ASP A 32 32.11 -8.34 25.40
C ASP A 32 31.18 -9.53 25.68
N TYR A 33 30.28 -9.86 24.74
CA TYR A 33 29.30 -10.93 24.89
C TYR A 33 29.49 -12.02 23.84
N ASP A 34 29.50 -13.28 24.27
CA ASP A 34 29.40 -14.42 23.37
C ASP A 34 27.97 -14.54 22.83
N ILE A 35 27.78 -14.15 21.57
CA ILE A 35 26.49 -14.30 20.88
C ILE A 35 26.36 -15.74 20.38
N ILE A 36 25.61 -16.55 21.13
CA ILE A 36 25.27 -17.93 20.73
C ILE A 36 24.35 -17.88 19.52
N ALA A 37 24.61 -18.72 18.50
CA ALA A 37 23.94 -18.78 17.20
C ALA A 37 22.45 -18.37 17.24
N THR A 38 22.17 -17.15 16.77
CA THR A 38 20.80 -16.66 16.58
C THR A 38 20.56 -16.39 15.10
N ASP A 39 19.32 -16.54 14.65
CA ASP A 39 18.88 -16.09 13.33
C ASP A 39 18.82 -14.55 13.21
N ARG A 40 19.23 -13.81 14.25
CA ARG A 40 19.05 -12.35 14.40
C ARG A 40 20.38 -11.67 14.66
N GLN A 41 21.17 -11.55 13.60
CA GLN A 41 22.58 -11.17 13.67
C GLN A 41 22.82 -9.72 13.24
N LYS A 42 21.88 -9.09 12.52
CA LYS A 42 22.00 -7.72 12.01
C LYS A 42 21.02 -6.79 12.70
N LEU A 43 21.51 -5.63 13.11
CA LEU A 43 20.72 -4.52 13.61
C LEU A 43 20.53 -3.53 12.47
N ILE A 44 19.28 -3.12 12.23
CA ILE A 44 18.99 -2.06 11.27
C ILE A 44 19.03 -0.75 12.01
N VAL A 45 20.06 0.03 11.75
CA VAL A 45 20.32 1.27 12.48
C VAL A 45 20.19 2.45 11.55
N GLY A 46 19.32 3.40 11.90
CA GLY A 46 19.15 4.63 11.14
C GLY A 46 19.50 5.87 11.95
N HIS A 47 19.74 6.96 11.21
CA HIS A 47 20.13 8.26 11.75
C HIS A 47 19.13 9.35 11.33
N PRO A 48 17.88 9.35 11.85
CA PRO A 48 16.89 10.38 11.51
C PRO A 48 17.41 11.79 11.77
N THR A 49 17.09 12.73 10.87
CA THR A 49 17.50 14.13 10.99
C THR A 49 17.03 14.74 12.31
N GLY A 50 17.94 15.36 13.06
CA GLY A 50 17.63 15.93 14.39
C GLY A 50 17.35 14.90 15.50
N GLY A 51 17.46 13.60 15.20
CA GLY A 51 17.22 12.50 16.12
C GLY A 51 18.50 11.86 16.67
N ARG A 52 18.31 10.83 17.50
CA ARG A 52 19.39 9.95 17.96
C ARG A 52 19.51 8.75 17.01
N LYS A 53 20.68 8.13 16.99
CA LYS A 53 20.89 6.81 16.37
C LYS A 53 19.82 5.85 16.89
N THR A 54 19.01 5.31 15.98
CA THR A 54 17.80 4.54 16.32
C THR A 54 17.89 3.15 15.73
N LEU A 55 17.65 2.14 16.56
CA LEU A 55 17.54 0.75 16.15
C LEU A 55 16.10 0.46 15.72
N PHE A 56 15.89 0.24 14.42
CA PHE A 56 14.57 -0.01 13.85
C PHE A 56 14.18 -1.49 13.90
N GLY A 57 15.15 -2.40 13.82
CA GLY A 57 14.87 -3.83 13.85
C GLY A 57 16.11 -4.69 14.06
N ILE A 58 15.87 -5.96 14.39
CA ILE A 58 16.89 -7.00 14.46
C ILE A 58 16.49 -8.07 13.45
N GLN A 59 17.38 -8.30 12.48
CA GLN A 59 17.12 -9.11 11.29
C GLN A 59 18.18 -10.19 11.14
N SER A 60 17.92 -11.13 10.23
CA SER A 60 18.86 -12.18 9.89
C SER A 60 20.10 -11.67 9.18
N ALA A 61 21.14 -12.51 9.18
CA ALA A 61 22.41 -12.22 8.53
C ALA A 61 22.24 -11.87 7.04
N ASP A 62 21.26 -12.47 6.37
CA ASP A 62 21.07 -12.25 4.93
C ASP A 62 20.10 -11.12 4.62
N TYR A 63 19.45 -10.53 5.62
CA TYR A 63 18.49 -9.45 5.38
C TYR A 63 19.16 -8.25 4.70
N THR A 64 18.58 -7.83 3.57
CA THR A 64 18.98 -6.62 2.87
C THR A 64 17.99 -5.49 3.14
N ILE A 65 18.52 -4.39 3.70
CA ILE A 65 17.77 -3.16 3.91
C ILE A 65 17.70 -2.37 2.59
N ILE A 66 16.50 -1.90 2.23
CA ILE A 66 16.30 -1.02 1.07
C ILE A 66 16.18 0.42 1.61
N PRO A 67 17.20 1.28 1.44
CA PRO A 67 17.11 2.67 1.86
C PRO A 67 16.10 3.43 0.98
N ASN A 68 15.34 4.34 1.58
CA ASN A 68 14.38 5.17 0.85
C ASN A 68 15.06 6.04 -0.23
N SER A 69 16.35 6.36 -0.09
CA SER A 69 17.13 7.03 -1.14
C SER A 69 17.19 6.22 -2.44
N ALA A 70 17.31 4.89 -2.36
CA ALA A 70 17.32 4.04 -3.55
C ALA A 70 15.97 4.04 -4.28
N ILE A 71 14.86 4.19 -3.53
CA ILE A 71 13.51 4.35 -4.09
C ILE A 71 13.40 5.72 -4.77
N ARG A 72 13.80 6.78 -4.07
CA ARG A 72 13.80 8.16 -4.59
C ARG A 72 14.58 8.26 -5.90
N GLU A 73 15.79 7.71 -5.97
CA GLU A 73 16.63 7.75 -7.16
C GLU A 73 15.89 7.21 -8.40
N VAL A 74 15.19 6.09 -8.26
CA VAL A 74 14.41 5.49 -9.36
C VAL A 74 13.17 6.32 -9.71
N VAL A 75 12.50 6.89 -8.72
CA VAL A 75 11.34 7.76 -8.93
C VAL A 75 11.76 9.05 -9.65
N ASP A 76 12.80 9.73 -9.16
CA ASP A 76 13.34 10.96 -9.73
C ASP A 76 13.89 10.74 -11.15
N GLU A 77 14.42 9.55 -11.45
CA GLU A 77 14.87 9.16 -12.78
C GLU A 77 13.71 9.02 -13.79
N LEU A 78 12.59 8.44 -13.37
CA LEU A 78 11.49 8.07 -14.28
C LEU A 78 10.34 9.09 -14.35
N ILE A 79 10.15 9.88 -13.30
CA ILE A 79 8.98 10.75 -13.13
C ILE A 79 9.48 12.17 -12.85
N ALA A 80 9.50 13.00 -13.89
CA ALA A 80 10.05 14.35 -13.81
C ALA A 80 9.20 15.33 -12.97
N ASP A 81 7.87 15.11 -12.92
CA ASP A 81 6.93 15.97 -12.18
C ASP A 81 5.98 15.08 -11.38
N TYR A 82 6.07 15.16 -10.06
CA TYR A 82 5.18 14.48 -9.13
C TYR A 82 5.04 15.27 -7.83
N GLN A 83 3.89 15.11 -7.18
CA GLN A 83 3.72 15.53 -5.79
C GLN A 83 4.01 14.34 -4.88
N LEU A 84 4.66 14.62 -3.75
CA LEU A 84 5.03 13.61 -2.77
C LEU A 84 4.12 13.71 -1.55
N LEU A 85 3.52 12.58 -1.17
CA LEU A 85 2.87 12.45 0.13
C LEU A 85 3.37 11.20 0.83
N ILE A 86 4.01 11.38 1.97
CA ILE A 86 4.57 10.31 2.78
C ILE A 86 3.77 10.19 4.07
N LYS A 87 3.39 8.96 4.41
CA LYS A 87 2.92 8.57 5.73
C LYS A 87 3.96 7.67 6.36
N HIS A 88 4.55 8.10 7.46
CA HIS A 88 5.59 7.32 8.13
C HIS A 88 5.36 7.21 9.63
N THR A 89 5.97 6.22 10.27
CA THR A 89 5.93 6.05 11.72
C THR A 89 7.32 6.21 12.32
N ASN A 90 7.37 6.59 13.60
CA ASN A 90 8.62 6.57 14.38
C ASN A 90 9.22 5.15 14.55
N THR A 91 8.46 4.10 14.21
CA THR A 91 8.92 2.71 14.17
C THR A 91 9.58 2.34 12.84
N GLY A 92 9.73 3.28 11.90
CA GLY A 92 10.41 3.05 10.62
C GLY A 92 9.58 2.32 9.58
N GLU A 93 8.25 2.53 9.58
CA GLU A 93 7.38 2.09 8.48
C GLU A 93 7.03 3.29 7.59
N PHE A 94 7.00 3.06 6.28
CA PHE A 94 6.81 4.11 5.29
C PHE A 94 5.75 3.70 4.27
N SER A 95 4.89 4.66 3.94
CA SER A 95 3.92 4.61 2.86
C SER A 95 4.13 5.87 2.02
N ILE A 96 4.71 5.70 0.85
CA ILE A 96 5.20 6.78 -0.02
C ILE A 96 4.28 6.85 -1.23
N SER A 97 3.43 7.87 -1.29
CA SER A 97 2.55 8.12 -2.42
C SER A 97 3.21 9.13 -3.37
N ILE A 98 3.54 8.66 -4.58
CA ILE A 98 3.99 9.46 -5.71
C ILE A 98 2.76 9.82 -6.53
N ILE A 99 2.34 11.08 -6.48
CA ILE A 99 1.12 11.57 -7.10
C ILE A 99 1.48 12.20 -8.44
N LEU A 100 0.92 11.66 -9.51
CA LEU A 100 1.18 12.07 -10.88
C LEU A 100 0.28 13.25 -11.29
N PRO A 101 0.69 14.06 -12.27
CA PRO A 101 -0.12 15.16 -12.78
C PRO A 101 -1.33 14.70 -13.61
N THR A 102 -1.33 13.43 -14.04
CA THR A 102 -2.45 12.84 -14.78
C THR A 102 -3.60 12.50 -13.86
N SER A 103 -4.83 12.71 -14.33
CA SER A 103 -6.04 12.43 -13.55
C SER A 103 -6.96 11.45 -14.26
N VAL A 104 -7.79 10.78 -13.48
CA VAL A 104 -8.88 9.91 -13.92
C VAL A 104 -10.17 10.44 -13.30
N SER A 105 -11.22 10.50 -14.10
CA SER A 105 -12.54 10.87 -13.62
C SER A 105 -13.20 9.68 -12.94
N VAL A 106 -13.68 9.90 -11.72
CA VAL A 106 -14.54 8.96 -10.99
C VAL A 106 -15.82 9.71 -10.65
N GLY A 107 -16.92 9.35 -11.31
CA GLY A 107 -18.19 10.06 -11.32
C GLY A 107 -18.02 11.56 -11.54
N SER A 108 -18.20 12.35 -10.48
CA SER A 108 -18.09 13.82 -10.51
C SER A 108 -16.74 14.36 -10.02
N GLU A 109 -15.85 13.50 -9.53
CA GLU A 109 -14.55 13.88 -8.99
C GLU A 109 -13.42 13.59 -9.99
N GLN A 110 -12.37 14.42 -9.94
CA GLN A 110 -11.11 14.15 -10.64
C GLN A 110 -10.09 13.65 -9.63
N LEU A 111 -9.65 12.40 -9.79
CA LEU A 111 -8.65 11.78 -8.94
C LEU A 111 -7.32 11.76 -9.66
N GLN A 112 -6.25 12.17 -8.99
CA GLN A 112 -4.92 12.13 -9.59
C GLN A 112 -4.43 10.68 -9.61
N ARG A 113 -3.76 10.24 -10.67
CA ARG A 113 -3.08 8.94 -10.65
C ARG A 113 -1.98 8.97 -9.61
N SER A 114 -1.76 7.85 -8.94
CA SER A 114 -0.68 7.76 -7.95
C SER A 114 -0.08 6.37 -7.92
N LEU A 115 1.14 6.31 -7.42
CA LEU A 115 1.86 5.09 -7.07
C LEU A 115 2.08 5.12 -5.57
N THR A 116 1.61 4.11 -4.86
CA THR A 116 1.86 3.98 -3.42
C THR A 116 2.87 2.87 -3.16
N ILE A 117 4.06 3.24 -2.69
CA ILE A 117 5.15 2.34 -2.34
C ILE A 117 5.16 2.14 -0.82
N THR A 118 5.24 0.90 -0.36
CA THR A 118 5.45 0.58 1.06
C THR A 118 6.88 0.15 1.28
N ASN A 119 7.51 0.64 2.34
CA ASN A 119 8.83 0.20 2.77
C ASN A 119 8.89 0.15 4.31
N SER A 120 9.83 -0.60 4.88
CA SER A 120 10.06 -0.60 6.32
C SER A 120 11.48 -0.96 6.70
N TYR A 121 11.99 -0.26 7.70
CA TYR A 121 13.29 -0.53 8.33
C TYR A 121 13.16 -1.47 9.55
N ASN A 122 11.93 -1.70 10.04
CA ASN A 122 11.69 -2.65 11.13
C ASN A 122 11.37 -4.07 10.66
N GLY A 123 11.25 -4.28 9.34
CA GLY A 123 10.99 -5.58 8.71
C GLY A 123 9.57 -6.14 8.88
N LYS A 124 8.64 -5.41 9.51
CA LYS A 124 7.24 -5.84 9.64
C LYS A 124 6.44 -5.69 8.35
N THR A 125 6.79 -4.70 7.55
CA THR A 125 6.14 -4.40 6.27
C THR A 125 7.16 -4.62 5.15
N PRO A 126 7.01 -5.64 4.31
CA PRO A 126 7.92 -5.86 3.20
C PRO A 126 7.84 -4.70 2.20
N PHE A 127 8.89 -4.51 1.40
CA PHE A 127 8.80 -3.62 0.25
C PHE A 127 7.64 -4.07 -0.65
N GLY A 128 6.86 -3.10 -1.11
CA GLY A 128 5.70 -3.38 -1.94
C GLY A 128 5.19 -2.15 -2.68
N ILE A 129 4.33 -2.40 -3.66
CA ILE A 129 3.62 -1.38 -4.43
C ILE A 129 2.13 -1.70 -4.30
N GLN A 130 1.34 -0.73 -3.86
CA GLN A 130 -0.12 -0.82 -3.70
C GLN A 130 -0.58 -1.98 -2.80
N GLY A 131 0.15 -2.23 -1.71
CA GLY A 131 -0.15 -3.33 -0.78
C GLY A 131 0.25 -4.72 -1.27
N GLN A 132 0.75 -4.86 -2.50
CA GLN A 132 1.36 -6.10 -3.00
C GLN A 132 2.86 -6.11 -2.72
N SER A 133 3.40 -7.22 -2.21
CA SER A 133 4.84 -7.35 -1.95
C SER A 133 5.64 -7.42 -3.26
N LEU A 134 6.93 -7.04 -3.20
CA LEU A 134 7.83 -7.14 -4.37
C LEU A 134 7.81 -8.53 -4.99
N THR A 135 7.87 -9.58 -4.17
CA THR A 135 7.87 -10.97 -4.63
C THR A 135 6.60 -11.31 -5.41
N ALA A 136 5.44 -10.79 -4.98
CA ALA A 136 4.18 -10.98 -5.71
C ALA A 136 4.19 -10.21 -7.04
N LEU A 137 4.69 -8.98 -7.05
CA LEU A 137 4.76 -8.13 -8.25
C LEU A 137 5.69 -8.67 -9.34
N LEU A 138 6.73 -9.39 -8.93
CA LEU A 138 7.63 -10.06 -9.86
C LEU A 138 6.98 -11.30 -10.52
N ASP A 139 5.89 -11.84 -9.97
CA ASP A 139 5.12 -12.88 -10.65
C ASP A 139 4.45 -12.27 -11.90
N PRO A 140 4.71 -12.82 -13.11
CA PRO A 140 4.11 -12.32 -14.35
C PRO A 140 2.59 -12.44 -14.39
N LEU A 141 1.98 -13.25 -13.53
CA LEU A 141 0.52 -13.35 -13.39
C LEU A 141 -0.07 -12.21 -12.55
N THR A 142 0.76 -11.46 -11.82
CA THR A 142 0.29 -10.38 -10.96
C THR A 142 0.09 -9.10 -11.76
N HIS A 143 -1.17 -8.69 -11.85
CA HIS A 143 -1.56 -7.41 -12.41
C HIS A 143 -1.20 -6.28 -11.43
N LEU A 144 -0.48 -5.28 -11.93
CA LEU A 144 -0.28 -4.02 -11.24
C LEU A 144 -1.62 -3.27 -11.24
N GLY A 145 -2.15 -3.00 -10.05
CA GLY A 145 -3.28 -2.09 -9.95
C GLY A 145 -2.89 -0.66 -10.27
N SER A 146 -3.87 0.23 -10.37
CA SER A 146 -3.67 1.67 -10.40
C SER A 146 -4.22 2.29 -9.14
N SER A 147 -3.33 2.96 -8.41
CA SER A 147 -3.74 3.77 -7.28
C SER A 147 -4.09 5.16 -7.76
N VAL A 148 -4.99 5.79 -7.03
CA VAL A 148 -5.40 7.17 -7.28
C VAL A 148 -5.31 7.95 -5.98
N TYR A 149 -5.09 9.24 -6.09
CA TYR A 149 -5.01 10.16 -4.99
C TYR A 149 -6.22 11.10 -5.03
N ARG A 150 -6.87 11.23 -3.89
CA ARG A 150 -8.04 12.09 -3.73
C ARG A 150 -7.68 13.30 -2.87
N ASN A 151 -7.63 14.47 -3.51
CA ASN A 151 -7.21 15.71 -2.87
C ASN A 151 -8.09 16.13 -1.67
N VAL A 152 -9.40 15.85 -1.72
CA VAL A 152 -10.37 16.21 -0.65
C VAL A 152 -9.97 15.63 0.71
N CYS A 153 -9.41 14.42 0.71
CA CYS A 153 -9.04 13.70 1.92
C CYS A 153 -7.55 13.51 2.10
N GLN A 154 -6.76 13.98 1.12
CA GLN A 154 -5.32 13.78 1.07
C GLN A 154 -4.93 12.32 1.32
N ASN A 155 -5.61 11.40 0.64
CA ASN A 155 -5.40 9.96 0.78
C ASN A 155 -5.17 9.28 -0.57
N GLY A 156 -4.31 8.26 -0.54
CA GLY A 156 -4.16 7.30 -1.62
C GLY A 156 -5.22 6.21 -1.50
N LEU A 157 -5.85 5.91 -2.63
CA LEU A 157 -6.83 4.85 -2.82
C LEU A 157 -6.20 3.81 -3.74
N LEU A 158 -6.29 2.54 -3.37
CA LEU A 158 -5.53 1.47 -4.04
C LEU A 158 -6.38 0.68 -5.01
N GLY A 159 -5.72 0.17 -6.07
CA GLY A 159 -6.31 -0.60 -7.16
C GLY A 159 -6.72 -2.03 -6.79
N TRP A 160 -7.54 -2.22 -5.75
CA TRP A 160 -7.83 -3.55 -5.18
C TRP A 160 -8.59 -4.49 -6.11
N ALA A 161 -9.39 -3.98 -7.06
CA ALA A 161 -10.05 -4.82 -8.05
C ALA A 161 -9.16 -5.12 -9.26
N ASP A 162 -8.00 -4.50 -9.39
CA ASP A 162 -7.21 -4.58 -10.63
C ASP A 162 -6.44 -5.90 -10.80
N ALA A 163 -6.45 -6.74 -9.76
CA ALA A 163 -5.99 -8.12 -9.86
C ALA A 163 -6.93 -8.99 -10.73
N PHE A 164 -8.18 -8.55 -10.95
CA PHE A 164 -9.16 -9.29 -11.73
C PHE A 164 -9.14 -8.84 -13.20
N THR A 165 -9.39 -9.78 -14.12
CA THR A 165 -9.38 -9.52 -15.57
C THR A 165 -10.49 -8.59 -16.01
N ASP A 166 -11.67 -8.72 -15.41
CA ASP A 166 -12.88 -8.01 -15.78
C ASP A 166 -13.90 -7.97 -14.64
N LEU A 167 -14.90 -7.08 -14.80
CA LEU A 167 -15.94 -6.85 -13.81
C LEU A 167 -16.81 -8.10 -13.52
N PRO A 168 -17.27 -8.88 -14.52
CA PRO A 168 -18.05 -10.10 -14.26
C PRO A 168 -17.30 -11.13 -13.42
N THR A 169 -16.01 -11.33 -13.68
CA THR A 169 -15.15 -12.24 -12.92
C THR A 169 -15.03 -11.77 -11.47
N TYR A 170 -14.82 -10.47 -11.27
CA TYR A 170 -14.77 -9.87 -9.94
C TYR A 170 -16.10 -10.01 -9.18
N GLN A 171 -17.23 -9.70 -9.81
CA GLN A 171 -18.56 -9.83 -9.22
C GLN A 171 -18.90 -11.28 -8.83
N THR A 172 -18.54 -12.24 -9.68
CA THR A 172 -18.72 -13.67 -9.37
C THR A 172 -17.94 -14.07 -8.12
N TRP A 173 -16.70 -13.59 -7.99
CA TRP A 173 -15.87 -13.83 -6.81
C TRP A 173 -16.45 -13.18 -5.55
N LEU A 174 -16.97 -11.94 -5.65
CA LEU A 174 -17.68 -11.28 -4.55
C LEU A 174 -18.89 -12.09 -4.08
N GLY A 175 -19.70 -12.60 -5.01
CA GLY A 175 -20.89 -13.41 -4.71
C GLY A 175 -20.60 -14.75 -4.01
N GLN A 176 -19.38 -15.26 -4.10
CA GLN A 176 -18.93 -16.46 -3.37
C GLN A 176 -18.43 -16.15 -1.94
N GLY A 177 -18.62 -14.92 -1.47
CA GLY A 177 -18.25 -14.46 -0.14
C GLY A 177 -16.80 -14.01 0.00
N ALA A 178 -16.14 -13.62 -1.10
CA ALA A 178 -14.78 -13.07 -1.11
C ALA A 178 -13.76 -13.92 -0.31
N LYS A 179 -13.88 -15.25 -0.36
CA LYS A 179 -13.08 -16.16 0.46
C LYS A 179 -11.67 -16.37 -0.11
N GLY A 180 -10.72 -15.59 0.40
CA GLY A 180 -9.27 -15.83 0.27
C GLY A 180 -8.61 -15.20 -0.96
N PRO A 181 -7.26 -15.11 -0.95
CA PRO A 181 -6.50 -14.61 -2.09
C PRO A 181 -6.68 -15.55 -3.29
N GLN A 182 -6.89 -14.99 -4.47
CA GLN A 182 -7.05 -15.78 -5.69
C GLN A 182 -5.75 -16.52 -5.99
N LYS A 183 -5.74 -17.85 -5.80
CA LYS A 183 -4.90 -18.72 -6.63
C LYS A 183 -5.65 -18.84 -7.95
N MET A 184 -5.26 -18.05 -8.95
CA MET A 184 -5.79 -18.22 -10.30
C MET A 184 -5.47 -19.64 -10.77
N SER A 185 -6.45 -20.53 -10.70
CA SER A 185 -6.48 -21.74 -11.51
C SER A 185 -6.57 -21.25 -12.96
N ALA A 186 -5.51 -21.46 -13.73
CA ALA A 186 -5.46 -21.17 -15.15
C ALA A 186 -6.50 -22.03 -15.90
N THR A 187 -7.75 -21.57 -15.94
CA THR A 187 -8.72 -22.04 -16.92
C THR A 187 -8.41 -21.37 -18.25
N LYS A 188 -7.97 -22.20 -19.21
CA LYS A 188 -7.69 -21.84 -20.60
C LYS A 188 -8.81 -21.01 -21.20
N ALA A 189 -8.57 -19.72 -21.43
CA ALA A 189 -9.35 -18.90 -22.35
C ALA A 189 -8.43 -17.92 -23.09
N SER A 190 -8.28 -18.17 -24.39
CA SER A 190 -7.88 -17.33 -25.54
C SER A 190 -6.72 -16.29 -25.44
N PRO A 191 -5.97 -16.08 -26.54
CA PRO A 191 -4.69 -15.40 -26.51
C PRO A 191 -4.86 -13.87 -26.43
N ILE A 192 -4.68 -13.32 -25.24
CA ILE A 192 -4.39 -11.89 -25.06
C ILE A 192 -2.96 -11.65 -25.57
N PRO A 193 -2.65 -10.50 -26.24
CA PRO A 193 -1.32 -10.27 -26.79
C PRO A 193 -0.27 -10.43 -25.70
N LEU A 194 0.74 -11.25 -25.98
CA LEU A 194 1.90 -11.45 -25.12
C LEU A 194 2.48 -10.08 -24.74
N ARG A 195 2.16 -9.61 -23.53
CA ARG A 195 3.01 -8.62 -22.87
C ARG A 195 4.40 -9.24 -22.76
N PRO A 196 5.48 -8.46 -22.93
CA PRO A 196 6.83 -8.98 -22.79
C PRO A 196 6.91 -9.74 -21.47
N GLN A 197 7.34 -11.00 -21.54
CA GLN A 197 7.57 -11.82 -20.36
C GLN A 197 8.45 -11.00 -19.43
N ARG A 198 7.91 -10.54 -18.28
CA ARG A 198 8.75 -10.09 -17.16
C ARG A 198 9.74 -11.22 -16.91
N ALA A 199 11.03 -10.93 -17.00
CA ALA A 199 12.08 -11.94 -17.08
C ALA A 199 11.88 -13.01 -15.99
N THR A 200 11.47 -14.20 -16.42
CA THR A 200 11.22 -15.34 -15.55
C THR A 200 12.50 -16.16 -15.38
N ALA A 201 12.92 -16.43 -14.15
CA ALA A 201 13.46 -17.75 -13.75
C ALA A 201 13.81 -17.87 -12.25
N ASP A 202 14.16 -16.79 -11.53
CA ASP A 202 14.74 -16.91 -10.17
C ASP A 202 13.82 -16.44 -9.01
N ILE A 203 12.55 -16.10 -9.29
CA ILE A 203 11.62 -15.54 -8.29
C ILE A 203 11.40 -16.50 -7.11
N ARG A 204 11.49 -17.82 -7.35
CA ARG A 204 11.34 -18.85 -6.28
C ARG A 204 12.52 -18.89 -5.30
N LYS A 205 13.60 -18.16 -5.55
CA LYS A 205 14.77 -18.04 -4.66
C LYS A 205 14.95 -16.64 -4.05
N LEU A 206 14.02 -15.72 -4.28
CA LEU A 206 14.02 -14.42 -3.60
C LEU A 206 13.45 -14.57 -2.19
N HIS A 207 14.15 -15.31 -1.33
CA HIS A 207 14.25 -14.85 0.05
C HIS A 207 14.84 -13.43 -0.03
N GLN A 208 14.48 -12.53 0.90
CA GLN A 208 15.12 -11.22 1.06
C GLN A 208 16.65 -11.29 1.29
N SER A 209 17.25 -12.48 1.17
CA SER A 209 18.61 -12.88 1.46
C SER A 209 19.65 -12.50 0.40
N ALA A 210 19.28 -11.91 -0.76
CA ALA A 210 20.27 -11.64 -1.82
C ALA A 210 19.94 -10.50 -2.82
N ILE A 211 18.97 -9.61 -2.54
CA ILE A 211 18.70 -8.49 -3.45
C ILE A 211 19.71 -7.38 -3.18
N THR A 212 20.64 -7.14 -4.10
CA THR A 212 21.53 -5.97 -4.03
C THR A 212 20.77 -4.69 -4.38
N ILE A 213 21.21 -3.54 -3.87
CA ILE A 213 20.57 -2.24 -4.18
C ILE A 213 20.49 -1.97 -5.71
N PRO A 214 21.55 -2.21 -6.51
CA PRO A 214 21.45 -2.01 -7.96
C PRO A 214 20.41 -2.92 -8.62
N LEU A 215 20.30 -4.18 -8.19
CA LEU A 215 19.29 -5.11 -8.72
C LEU A 215 17.88 -4.65 -8.33
N PHE A 216 17.69 -4.23 -7.07
CA PHE A 216 16.43 -3.66 -6.61
C PHE A 216 16.02 -2.45 -7.47
N GLN A 217 16.94 -1.52 -7.72
CA GLN A 217 16.65 -0.32 -8.52
C GLN A 217 16.30 -0.67 -9.96
N GLN A 218 16.97 -1.66 -10.56
CA GLN A 218 16.60 -2.17 -11.88
C GLN A 218 15.18 -2.75 -11.88
N GLN A 219 14.85 -3.62 -10.93
CA GLN A 219 13.50 -4.22 -10.83
C GLN A 219 12.43 -3.16 -10.59
N LEU A 220 12.72 -2.18 -9.73
CA LEU A 220 11.81 -1.06 -9.49
C LEU A 220 11.60 -0.25 -10.77
N ARG A 221 12.67 0.05 -11.52
CA ARG A 221 12.56 0.77 -12.80
C ARG A 221 11.62 0.06 -13.78
N GLU A 222 11.81 -1.25 -13.96
CA GLU A 222 10.96 -2.06 -14.84
C GLU A 222 9.50 -2.05 -14.38
N LEU A 223 9.24 -2.21 -13.08
CA LEU A 223 7.90 -2.15 -12.51
C LEU A 223 7.24 -0.79 -12.67
N LEU A 224 7.97 0.31 -12.45
CA LEU A 224 7.42 1.66 -12.56
C LEU A 224 7.15 2.05 -14.02
N ALA A 225 8.05 1.68 -14.94
CA ALA A 225 7.85 1.91 -16.37
C ALA A 225 6.56 1.22 -16.89
N ASP A 226 6.34 -0.03 -16.51
CA ASP A 226 5.09 -0.76 -16.78
C ASP A 226 3.88 -0.01 -16.20
N HIS A 227 3.98 0.41 -14.94
CA HIS A 227 2.88 1.03 -14.21
C HIS A 227 2.42 2.35 -14.85
N LEU A 228 3.38 3.19 -15.27
CA LEU A 228 3.11 4.50 -15.87
C LEU A 228 2.35 4.43 -17.21
N THR A 229 2.41 3.29 -17.91
CA THR A 229 1.71 3.09 -19.19
C THR A 229 0.28 2.54 -19.04
N THR A 230 -0.15 2.23 -17.81
CA THR A 230 -1.43 1.54 -17.59
C THR A 230 -2.62 2.50 -17.74
N GLY A 231 -3.68 2.02 -18.42
CA GLY A 231 -4.91 2.76 -18.73
C GLY A 231 -5.90 2.85 -17.55
N ILE A 232 -7.17 3.13 -17.86
CA ILE A 232 -8.27 3.06 -16.88
C ILE A 232 -8.36 1.64 -16.35
N THR A 233 -8.51 1.48 -15.03
CA THR A 233 -8.52 0.16 -14.38
C THR A 233 -9.88 -0.26 -13.88
N LEU A 234 -10.04 -1.54 -13.56
CA LEU A 234 -11.29 -2.10 -13.05
C LEU A 234 -11.73 -1.42 -11.74
N THR A 235 -10.77 -1.06 -10.89
CA THR A 235 -11.02 -0.36 -9.63
C THR A 235 -11.68 0.99 -9.87
N ALA A 236 -11.29 1.73 -10.91
CA ALA A 236 -11.96 2.99 -11.25
C ALA A 236 -13.45 2.78 -11.56
N SER A 237 -13.79 1.72 -12.31
CA SER A 237 -15.19 1.34 -12.57
C SER A 237 -15.95 0.95 -11.30
N VAL A 238 -15.28 0.31 -10.33
CA VAL A 238 -15.89 0.00 -9.02
C VAL A 238 -16.12 1.28 -8.21
N TYR A 239 -15.19 2.25 -8.24
CA TYR A 239 -15.39 3.54 -7.60
C TYR A 239 -16.53 4.34 -8.21
N ASP A 240 -16.69 4.31 -9.54
CA ASP A 240 -17.84 4.90 -10.22
C ASP A 240 -19.16 4.29 -9.72
N HIS A 241 -19.20 2.96 -9.59
CA HIS A 241 -20.34 2.26 -9.04
C HIS A 241 -20.60 2.64 -7.58
N PHE A 242 -19.55 2.82 -6.77
CA PHE A 242 -19.68 3.28 -5.37
C PHE A 242 -20.28 4.67 -5.27
N GLN A 243 -19.98 5.55 -6.23
CA GLN A 243 -20.52 6.90 -6.25
C GLN A 243 -22.01 6.93 -6.62
N GLN A 244 -22.44 6.03 -7.51
CA GLN A 244 -23.84 5.90 -7.94
C GLN A 244 -24.69 5.14 -6.92
N THR A 245 -24.07 4.35 -6.04
CA THR A 245 -24.74 3.57 -5.02
C THR A 245 -25.11 4.45 -3.82
N ASN A 246 -26.35 4.92 -3.81
CA ASN A 246 -26.91 5.63 -2.66
C ASN A 246 -27.07 4.67 -1.48
N MET A 247 -26.60 5.06 -0.30
CA MET A 247 -26.87 4.29 0.91
C MET A 247 -28.27 4.63 1.43
N THR A 248 -29.29 3.93 0.93
CA THR A 248 -30.68 4.10 1.38
C THR A 248 -30.84 3.50 2.79
N GLY A 249 -30.77 4.32 3.83
CA GLY A 249 -30.93 3.91 5.23
C GLY A 249 -29.92 4.55 6.18
N SER A 250 -29.87 4.05 7.42
CA SER A 250 -28.85 4.48 8.39
C SER A 250 -27.51 3.83 8.02
N HIS A 251 -26.61 4.60 7.38
CA HIS A 251 -25.22 4.24 7.11
C HIS A 251 -24.47 3.66 8.33
N GLU A 252 -24.97 3.90 9.54
CA GLU A 252 -24.51 3.31 10.79
C GLU A 252 -24.57 1.78 10.79
N HIS A 253 -25.54 1.15 10.11
CA HIS A 253 -25.61 -0.31 10.07
C HIS A 253 -24.44 -0.88 9.27
N VAL A 254 -24.24 -0.38 8.05
CA VAL A 254 -23.13 -0.77 7.17
C VAL A 254 -21.79 -0.52 7.87
N LEU A 255 -21.61 0.68 8.43
CA LEU A 255 -20.37 1.08 9.12
C LEU A 255 -20.04 0.16 10.32
N ARG A 256 -21.06 -0.44 10.99
CA ARG A 256 -20.86 -1.40 12.10
C ARG A 256 -20.52 -2.81 11.63
N GLU A 257 -20.92 -3.18 10.41
CA GLU A 257 -20.62 -4.49 9.82
C GLU A 257 -19.23 -4.54 9.17
N LEU A 258 -18.63 -3.38 8.92
CA LEU A 258 -17.30 -3.29 8.33
C LEU A 258 -16.26 -4.04 9.19
N PRO A 259 -15.30 -4.75 8.57
CA PRO A 259 -14.32 -5.56 9.26
C PRO A 259 -13.17 -4.70 9.85
N VAL A 260 -13.49 -3.59 10.52
CA VAL A 260 -12.53 -2.65 11.12
C VAL A 260 -12.76 -2.45 12.62
N PRO A 261 -11.70 -2.17 13.40
CA PRO A 261 -11.81 -1.85 14.82
C PRO A 261 -12.78 -0.71 15.12
N VAL A 262 -13.56 -0.84 16.21
CA VAL A 262 -14.59 0.13 16.64
C VAL A 262 -14.05 1.56 16.81
N GLN A 263 -12.80 1.71 17.23
CA GLN A 263 -12.17 3.03 17.35
C GLN A 263 -12.00 3.73 16.00
N LEU A 264 -11.66 2.97 14.95
CA LEU A 264 -11.52 3.48 13.58
C LEU A 264 -12.89 3.79 12.97
N ILE A 265 -13.91 2.99 13.27
CA ILE A 265 -15.31 3.23 12.90
C ILE A 265 -15.77 4.61 13.38
N LYS A 266 -15.46 4.98 14.64
CA LYS A 266 -15.82 6.30 15.18
C LYS A 266 -15.16 7.45 14.40
N GLN A 267 -13.88 7.31 14.05
CA GLN A 267 -13.16 8.32 13.28
C GLN A 267 -13.66 8.41 11.83
N ALA A 268 -13.95 7.27 11.20
CA ALA A 268 -14.53 7.21 9.87
C ALA A 268 -15.91 7.90 9.83
N ARG A 269 -16.74 7.70 10.85
CA ARG A 269 -18.04 8.38 10.96
C ARG A 269 -17.92 9.90 11.05
N GLU A 270 -17.02 10.42 11.87
CA GLU A 270 -16.80 11.87 11.96
C GLU A 270 -16.23 12.43 10.66
N ARG A 271 -15.38 11.67 9.98
CA ARG A 271 -14.86 12.04 8.65
C ARG A 271 -15.96 12.06 7.59
N LEU A 272 -16.82 11.05 7.54
CA LEU A 272 -17.95 10.97 6.61
C LEU A 272 -18.84 12.22 6.73
N ARG A 273 -19.21 12.60 7.97
CA ARG A 273 -20.00 13.81 8.24
C ARG A 273 -19.34 15.10 7.82
N LEU A 274 -18.01 15.15 7.86
CA LEU A 274 -17.26 16.31 7.39
C LEU A 274 -17.32 16.38 5.86
N GLU A 275 -17.12 15.25 5.18
CA GLU A 275 -17.16 15.18 3.71
C GLU A 275 -18.53 15.46 3.13
N GLU A 276 -19.60 14.93 3.72
CA GLU A 276 -20.99 15.24 3.33
C GLU A 276 -21.23 16.76 3.32
N ARG A 277 -20.73 17.45 4.36
CA ARG A 277 -20.82 18.92 4.47
C ARG A 277 -19.93 19.65 3.48
N MET A 278 -18.69 19.20 3.31
CA MET A 278 -17.74 19.84 2.38
C MET A 278 -18.17 19.72 0.93
N LEU A 279 -18.75 18.58 0.56
CA LEU A 279 -19.15 18.27 -0.82
C LEU A 279 -20.62 18.55 -1.10
N ASN A 280 -21.39 18.94 -0.08
CA ASN A 280 -22.84 19.12 -0.15
C ASN A 280 -23.54 17.93 -0.83
N SER A 281 -23.18 16.72 -0.40
CA SER A 281 -23.58 15.46 -1.03
C SER A 281 -24.15 14.50 0.03
N PRO A 282 -25.19 13.71 -0.30
CA PRO A 282 -25.69 12.66 0.59
C PRO A 282 -24.65 11.54 0.80
N PRO A 283 -24.83 10.68 1.83
CA PRO A 283 -23.94 9.56 2.07
C PRO A 283 -24.03 8.54 0.93
N SER A 284 -22.88 8.17 0.40
CA SER A 284 -22.72 7.13 -0.61
C SER A 284 -21.69 6.09 -0.18
N CYS A 285 -21.67 4.93 -0.84
CA CYS A 285 -20.61 3.94 -0.64
C CYS A 285 -19.22 4.55 -0.87
N TRP A 286 -19.12 5.49 -1.82
CA TRP A 286 -17.90 6.23 -2.13
C TRP A 286 -17.40 7.04 -0.94
N LEU A 287 -18.25 7.88 -0.34
CA LEU A 287 -17.86 8.69 0.83
C LEU A 287 -17.54 7.82 2.04
N LEU A 288 -18.29 6.73 2.23
CA LEU A 288 -18.03 5.77 3.31
C LEU A 288 -16.66 5.11 3.16
N TYR A 289 -16.33 4.58 1.98
CA TYR A 289 -15.04 3.97 1.70
C TYR A 289 -13.90 4.95 1.97
N ASN A 290 -14.01 6.18 1.44
CA ASN A 290 -13.01 7.23 1.63
C ASN A 290 -12.82 7.60 3.11
N ALA A 291 -13.90 7.72 3.86
CA ALA A 291 -13.83 8.05 5.28
C ALA A 291 -13.15 6.94 6.11
N VAL A 292 -13.39 5.67 5.77
CA VAL A 292 -12.73 4.53 6.41
C VAL A 292 -11.26 4.46 6.03
N ASN A 293 -10.92 4.63 4.75
CA ASN A 293 -9.53 4.70 4.29
C ASN A 293 -8.78 5.84 5.00
N TYR A 294 -9.38 7.03 5.08
CA TYR A 294 -8.82 8.16 5.82
C TYR A 294 -8.55 7.81 7.28
N ALA A 295 -9.53 7.20 7.97
CA ALA A 295 -9.35 6.77 9.37
C ALA A 295 -8.23 5.71 9.50
N LEU A 296 -8.17 4.74 8.60
CA LEU A 296 -7.14 3.71 8.57
C LEU A 296 -5.74 4.30 8.45
N PHE A 297 -5.55 5.46 7.82
CA PHE A 297 -4.22 6.03 7.59
C PHE A 297 -3.91 7.31 8.37
N THR A 298 -4.83 7.78 9.22
CA THR A 298 -4.62 8.98 10.07
C THR A 298 -4.84 8.72 11.55
N ALA A 299 -5.57 7.66 11.91
CA ALA A 299 -5.83 7.31 13.29
C ALA A 299 -4.59 6.74 13.98
N ARG A 300 -4.43 7.11 15.25
CA ARG A 300 -3.55 6.39 16.17
C ARG A 300 -4.12 5.00 16.44
N SER A 301 -3.35 3.96 16.15
CA SER A 301 -3.75 2.58 16.44
C SER A 301 -2.53 1.69 16.65
N SER A 302 -2.73 0.45 17.09
CA SER A 302 -1.67 -0.55 17.18
C SER A 302 -1.39 -1.28 15.86
N LEU A 303 -2.09 -0.90 14.77
CA LEU A 303 -1.95 -1.53 13.46
C LEU A 303 -0.69 -1.02 12.75
N THR A 304 0.06 -1.96 12.17
CA THR A 304 1.15 -1.63 11.22
C THR A 304 0.56 -0.99 9.96
N LEU A 305 1.40 -0.35 9.12
CA LEU A 305 0.93 0.15 7.83
C LEU A 305 0.41 -0.99 6.94
N ASN A 306 1.06 -2.14 6.96
CA ASN A 306 0.61 -3.34 6.24
C ASN A 306 -0.77 -3.83 6.73
N ASP A 307 -1.01 -3.86 8.03
CA ASP A 307 -2.32 -4.25 8.57
C ASP A 307 -3.42 -3.27 8.12
N ARG A 308 -3.10 -1.98 8.06
CA ARG A 308 -4.03 -0.95 7.57
C ARG A 308 -4.38 -1.18 6.09
N TYR A 309 -3.40 -1.53 5.26
CA TYR A 309 -3.63 -1.90 3.85
C TYR A 309 -4.50 -3.14 3.68
N ARG A 310 -4.25 -4.21 4.46
CA ARG A 310 -5.09 -5.42 4.44
C ARG A 310 -6.52 -5.16 4.88
N LEU A 311 -6.71 -4.23 5.83
CA LEU A 311 -8.05 -3.81 6.23
C LEU A 311 -8.73 -2.95 5.17
N ASP A 312 -8.00 -2.06 4.52
CA ASP A 312 -8.51 -1.24 3.41
C ASP A 312 -9.01 -2.11 2.25
N GLU A 313 -8.22 -3.11 1.84
CA GLU A 313 -8.59 -4.12 0.83
C GLU A 313 -9.87 -4.86 1.21
N ARG A 314 -9.97 -5.34 2.47
CA ARG A 314 -11.17 -6.03 2.97
C ARG A 314 -12.40 -5.13 2.97
N VAL A 315 -12.25 -3.89 3.41
CA VAL A 315 -13.35 -2.90 3.41
C VAL A 315 -13.80 -2.63 1.98
N PHE A 316 -12.87 -2.44 1.04
CA PHE A 316 -13.18 -2.23 -0.37
C PHE A 316 -14.01 -3.38 -0.94
N HIS A 317 -13.55 -4.63 -0.77
CA HIS A 317 -14.29 -5.80 -1.28
C HIS A 317 -15.63 -6.01 -0.57
N HIS A 318 -15.71 -5.74 0.74
CA HIS A 318 -16.96 -5.83 1.48
C HIS A 318 -18.01 -4.82 0.97
N LEU A 319 -17.60 -3.56 0.77
CA LEU A 319 -18.47 -2.52 0.21
C LEU A 319 -18.84 -2.84 -1.25
N ALA A 320 -17.93 -3.41 -2.02
CA ALA A 320 -18.24 -3.86 -3.39
C ALA A 320 -19.27 -4.99 -3.40
N ALA A 321 -19.14 -5.97 -2.52
CA ALA A 321 -20.13 -7.04 -2.41
C ALA A 321 -21.52 -6.49 -2.06
N GLN A 322 -21.61 -5.50 -1.19
CA GLN A 322 -22.88 -4.85 -0.84
C GLN A 322 -23.42 -3.97 -1.98
N ALA A 323 -22.58 -3.24 -2.68
CA ALA A 323 -23.01 -2.34 -3.76
C ALA A 323 -23.45 -3.09 -5.03
N TYR A 324 -22.95 -4.30 -5.26
CA TYR A 324 -23.34 -5.16 -6.39
C TYR A 324 -24.41 -6.21 -6.05
N ALA A 325 -24.83 -6.30 -4.78
CA ALA A 325 -25.92 -7.19 -4.34
C ALA A 325 -27.29 -6.65 -4.77
#